data_AF-A0A1J5LBU8-F1
#
_entry.id   AF-A0A1J5LBU8-F1
#
_cell.length_a   1.000
_cell.length_b   1.000
_cell.length_c   1.000
_cell.angle_alpha   90.00
_cell.angle_beta   90.00
_cell.angle_gamma   90.00
#
_symmetry.space_group_name_H-M   'P 1'
#
loop_
_entity.id
_entity.type
_entity.pdbx_description
1 polymer ?
#
loop_
_entity_poly.entity_id
_entity_poly.type
_entity_poly.pdbx_seq_one_letter_code
_entity_poly.pdbx_strand_id
1 'polypeptide(L)'
;MAGVYVHIPFCKQKCHYCDFHFSTNLSRQDEMVDAICQEIILRKEYLADNKIETIYFGGGTPSLLSQNQITKILNTISECFDTLNVEEITLEANPDDLSKDVLKAFYAAGVNRLSIGIQSFDEDVLQQMNRAHNSTEATESIRLAQQFGFSNLTADLIYGIPEKPLSYWKDQVQQMIDLGVKHISAYCLTIEQNTVFNHLENKGELNLPNDEESLEQFNYLVNTLAENGYEQYEISNFAKQGYISKHNSAYWQGKSYLGVGPSAHSYDGNSRSWNIRNNSQYIKSLQKSEIPLETEVLTFKDKFNDYVLTRLRTKWGLLKEDLPELLGAINHSEFSQIIESHISRGCLKETDQAYVLTPEGKFIADKLAADLFV
;
A
#
# COMPACT_ATOMS: atom_id res chain seq x y z
N MET A 1 -17.87 4.60 -0.12
CA MET A 1 -16.71 4.14 -0.90
C MET A 1 -16.11 2.93 -0.23
N ALA A 2 -16.56 1.73 -0.59
CA ALA A 2 -15.92 0.50 -0.12
C ALA A 2 -15.01 -0.09 -1.21
N GLY A 3 -13.99 -0.84 -0.81
CA GLY A 3 -13.05 -1.49 -1.72
C GLY A 3 -13.01 -3.00 -1.55
N VAL A 4 -12.53 -3.70 -2.58
CA VAL A 4 -12.15 -5.13 -2.49
C VAL A 4 -10.64 -5.25 -2.67
N TYR A 5 -9.98 -5.87 -1.70
CA TYR A 5 -8.57 -6.23 -1.77
C TYR A 5 -8.44 -7.74 -1.98
N VAL A 6 -7.64 -8.12 -2.97
CA VAL A 6 -7.39 -9.52 -3.32
C VAL A 6 -5.92 -9.81 -3.10
N HIS A 7 -5.63 -10.59 -2.06
CA HIS A 7 -4.26 -10.99 -1.73
C HIS A 7 -3.84 -12.22 -2.53
N ILE A 8 -2.84 -12.07 -3.41
CA ILE A 8 -2.25 -13.14 -4.21
C ILE A 8 -0.92 -13.57 -3.59
N PRO A 9 -0.85 -14.73 -2.90
CA PRO A 9 0.27 -15.08 -2.03
C PRO A 9 1.38 -15.81 -2.80
N PHE A 10 1.76 -15.33 -3.99
CA PHE A 10 2.75 -15.97 -4.84
C PHE A 10 3.82 -14.98 -5.30
N CYS A 11 5.09 -15.37 -5.22
CA CYS A 11 6.21 -14.60 -5.77
C CYS A 11 7.14 -15.53 -6.54
N LYS A 12 7.88 -15.03 -7.54
CA LYS A 12 8.97 -15.80 -8.16
C LYS A 12 10.15 -16.00 -7.19
N GLN A 13 10.40 -15.01 -6.34
CA GLN A 13 11.59 -14.92 -5.51
C GLN A 13 11.29 -14.21 -4.17
N LYS A 14 12.04 -14.58 -3.12
CA LYS A 14 11.98 -13.91 -1.82
C LYS A 14 12.96 -12.74 -1.79
N CYS A 15 12.44 -11.52 -1.77
CA CYS A 15 13.24 -10.32 -1.55
C CYS A 15 13.81 -10.33 -0.12
N HIS A 16 15.01 -9.79 0.08
CA HIS A 16 15.71 -9.86 1.37
C HIS A 16 15.08 -8.98 2.48
N TYR A 17 14.34 -7.94 2.10
CA TYR A 17 13.67 -7.00 3.00
C TYR A 17 12.18 -7.32 3.26
N CYS A 18 11.59 -8.22 2.46
CA CYS A 18 10.13 -8.38 2.41
C CYS A 18 9.62 -9.30 3.53
N ASP A 19 8.61 -8.83 4.26
CA ASP A 19 7.91 -9.54 5.34
C ASP A 19 6.49 -10.02 4.95
N PHE A 20 6.04 -9.69 3.74
CA PHE A 20 4.72 -10.08 3.26
C PHE A 20 4.55 -11.61 3.23
N HIS A 21 3.30 -12.04 3.37
CA HIS A 21 2.94 -13.46 3.29
C HIS A 21 2.89 -13.91 1.83
N PHE A 22 3.81 -14.80 1.42
CA PHE A 22 3.82 -15.36 0.07
C PHE A 22 4.43 -16.77 0.03
N SER A 23 4.31 -17.40 -1.13
CA SER A 23 4.97 -18.66 -1.49
C SER A 23 5.68 -18.54 -2.83
N THR A 24 6.85 -19.17 -2.95
CA THR A 24 7.51 -19.35 -4.25
C THR A 24 7.04 -20.60 -4.99
N ASN A 25 6.16 -21.39 -4.38
CA ASN A 25 5.55 -22.55 -5.02
C ASN A 25 4.24 -22.16 -5.71
N LEU A 26 4.26 -22.12 -7.04
CA LEU A 26 3.13 -21.73 -7.88
C LEU A 26 2.18 -22.91 -8.21
N SER A 27 2.47 -24.14 -7.76
CA SER A 27 1.74 -25.33 -8.22
C SER A 27 0.26 -25.37 -7.88
N ARG A 28 -0.17 -24.57 -6.88
CA ARG A 28 -1.55 -24.48 -6.40
C ARG A 28 -2.21 -23.15 -6.73
N GLN A 29 -1.71 -22.45 -7.76
CA GLN A 29 -2.23 -21.12 -8.13
C GLN A 29 -3.72 -21.19 -8.52
N ASP A 30 -4.14 -22.16 -9.34
CA ASP A 30 -5.54 -22.34 -9.72
C ASP A 30 -6.43 -22.65 -8.50
N GLU A 31 -6.00 -23.56 -7.62
CA GLU A 31 -6.74 -23.87 -6.39
C GLU A 31 -6.87 -22.65 -5.47
N MET A 32 -5.86 -21.79 -5.44
CA MET A 32 -5.89 -20.54 -4.66
C MET A 32 -6.90 -19.55 -5.25
N VAL A 33 -6.91 -19.38 -6.57
CA VAL A 33 -7.89 -18.53 -7.28
C VAL A 33 -9.31 -19.03 -7.03
N ASP A 34 -9.53 -20.34 -7.08
CA ASP A 34 -10.82 -20.97 -6.78
C ASP A 34 -11.25 -20.70 -5.32
N ALA A 35 -10.32 -20.84 -4.37
CA ALA A 35 -10.58 -20.54 -2.98
C ALA A 35 -10.93 -19.05 -2.78
N ILE A 36 -10.17 -18.12 -3.37
CA ILE A 36 -10.47 -16.68 -3.33
C ILE A 36 -11.89 -16.39 -3.88
N CYS A 37 -12.26 -16.98 -5.02
CA CYS A 37 -13.61 -16.83 -5.56
C CYS A 37 -14.67 -17.35 -4.59
N GLN A 38 -14.43 -18.50 -3.95
CA GLN A 38 -15.33 -19.05 -2.95
C GLN A 38 -15.45 -18.14 -1.72
N GLU A 39 -14.36 -17.52 -1.25
CA GLU A 39 -14.41 -16.57 -0.15
C GLU A 39 -15.26 -15.33 -0.51
N ILE A 40 -15.07 -14.77 -1.71
CA ILE A 40 -15.87 -13.64 -2.22
C ILE A 40 -17.36 -13.95 -2.14
N ILE A 41 -17.77 -15.15 -2.59
CA ILE A 41 -19.16 -15.60 -2.56
C ILE A 41 -19.68 -15.72 -1.12
N LEU A 42 -18.90 -16.32 -0.21
CA LEU A 42 -19.29 -16.51 1.19
C LEU A 42 -19.36 -15.19 1.97
N ARG A 43 -18.60 -14.18 1.55
CA ARG A 43 -18.47 -12.87 2.22
C ARG A 43 -19.17 -11.73 1.48
N LYS A 44 -20.06 -12.03 0.53
CA LYS A 44 -20.74 -11.01 -0.28
C LYS A 44 -21.51 -9.97 0.55
N GLU A 45 -22.05 -10.36 1.72
CA GLU A 45 -22.81 -9.46 2.61
C GLU A 45 -21.91 -8.71 3.63
N TYR A 46 -20.58 -8.81 3.52
CA TYR A 46 -19.66 -8.18 4.48
C TYR A 46 -19.68 -6.65 4.38
N LEU A 47 -19.83 -6.11 3.17
CA LEU A 47 -19.86 -4.68 2.93
C LEU A 47 -21.31 -4.19 2.88
N ALA A 48 -21.61 -3.10 3.58
CA ALA A 48 -22.94 -2.50 3.55
C ALA A 48 -23.35 -2.13 2.11
N ASP A 49 -24.61 -2.44 1.77
CA ASP A 49 -25.23 -2.21 0.45
C ASP A 49 -24.55 -2.91 -0.74
N ASN A 50 -23.56 -3.78 -0.50
CA ASN A 50 -22.78 -4.50 -1.52
C ASN A 50 -22.20 -3.61 -2.62
N LYS A 51 -21.99 -2.31 -2.36
CA LYS A 51 -21.46 -1.34 -3.33
C LYS A 51 -19.97 -1.16 -3.16
N ILE A 52 -19.23 -1.26 -4.26
CA ILE A 52 -17.78 -1.06 -4.27
C ILE A 52 -17.37 -0.07 -5.35
N GLU A 53 -16.24 0.58 -5.12
CA GLU A 53 -15.73 1.63 -6.01
C GLU A 53 -14.29 1.37 -6.47
N THR A 54 -13.61 0.45 -5.79
CA THR A 54 -12.22 0.10 -6.11
C THR A 54 -11.97 -1.39 -5.90
N ILE A 55 -11.10 -1.95 -6.73
CA ILE A 55 -10.58 -3.32 -6.62
C ILE A 55 -9.06 -3.24 -6.68
N TYR A 56 -8.38 -3.98 -5.80
CA TYR A 56 -6.92 -3.98 -5.75
C TYR A 56 -6.40 -5.39 -5.61
N PHE A 57 -5.59 -5.82 -6.57
CA PHE A 57 -4.82 -7.05 -6.48
C PHE A 57 -3.44 -6.73 -5.93
N GLY A 58 -3.12 -7.29 -4.77
CA GLY A 58 -1.82 -7.10 -4.11
C GLY A 58 -1.30 -8.35 -3.42
N GLY A 59 -0.26 -8.20 -2.62
CA GLY A 59 0.25 -9.25 -1.73
C GLY A 59 1.65 -9.70 -2.11
N GLY A 60 1.78 -10.91 -2.67
CA GLY A 60 3.03 -11.37 -3.24
C GLY A 60 3.30 -10.68 -4.59
N THR A 61 2.82 -11.29 -5.68
CA THR A 61 3.02 -10.78 -7.03
C THR A 61 1.80 -11.16 -7.89
N PRO A 62 0.74 -10.33 -7.89
CA PRO A 62 -0.46 -10.54 -8.68
C PRO A 62 -0.23 -10.64 -10.19
N SER A 63 0.83 -10.02 -10.71
CA SER A 63 1.23 -10.12 -12.12
C SER A 63 1.59 -11.53 -12.59
N LEU A 64 1.72 -12.49 -11.68
CA LEU A 64 1.88 -13.92 -12.00
C LEU A 64 0.56 -14.60 -12.40
N LEU A 65 -0.59 -13.95 -12.20
CA LEU A 65 -1.87 -14.49 -12.63
C LEU A 65 -2.05 -14.36 -14.14
N SER A 66 -2.63 -15.39 -14.74
CA SER A 66 -3.10 -15.35 -16.13
C SER A 66 -4.34 -14.45 -16.29
N GLN A 67 -4.60 -14.02 -17.53
CA GLN A 67 -5.82 -13.28 -17.89
C GLN A 67 -7.09 -13.98 -17.38
N ASN A 68 -7.16 -15.30 -17.55
CA ASN A 68 -8.35 -16.09 -17.17
C ASN A 68 -8.56 -16.08 -15.67
N GLN A 69 -7.50 -16.17 -14.87
CA GLN A 69 -7.60 -16.13 -13.41
C GLN A 69 -8.04 -14.75 -12.90
N ILE A 70 -7.48 -13.67 -13.44
CA ILE A 70 -7.88 -12.30 -13.10
C ILE A 70 -9.36 -12.07 -13.48
N THR A 71 -9.73 -12.45 -14.70
CA THR A 71 -11.12 -12.33 -15.21
C THR A 71 -12.08 -13.14 -14.34
N LYS A 72 -11.70 -14.34 -13.92
CA LYS A 72 -12.53 -15.18 -13.04
C LYS A 72 -12.81 -14.49 -11.70
N ILE A 73 -11.79 -13.90 -11.07
CA ILE A 73 -11.96 -13.17 -9.81
C ILE A 73 -12.85 -11.94 -10.03
N LEU A 74 -12.57 -11.13 -11.05
CA LEU A 74 -13.35 -9.92 -11.35
C LEU A 74 -14.82 -10.24 -11.64
N ASN A 75 -15.09 -11.30 -12.42
CA ASN A 75 -16.45 -11.75 -12.68
C ASN A 75 -17.15 -12.16 -11.37
N THR A 76 -16.47 -12.92 -10.51
CA THR A 76 -17.01 -13.32 -9.20
C THR A 76 -17.33 -12.11 -8.32
N ILE A 77 -16.47 -11.09 -8.32
CA ILE A 77 -16.74 -9.81 -7.64
C ILE A 77 -17.99 -9.14 -8.22
N SER A 78 -18.10 -9.05 -9.56
CA SER A 78 -19.25 -8.42 -10.22
C SER A 78 -20.59 -9.15 -10.01
N GLU A 79 -20.54 -10.46 -9.73
CA GLU A 79 -21.73 -11.25 -9.39
C GLU A 79 -22.17 -11.04 -7.92
N CYS A 80 -21.24 -10.67 -7.03
CA CYS A 80 -21.48 -10.51 -5.60
C CYS A 80 -21.72 -9.05 -5.19
N PHE A 81 -21.17 -8.08 -5.92
CA PHE A 81 -21.16 -6.67 -5.58
C PHE A 81 -21.66 -5.80 -6.73
N ASP A 82 -22.30 -4.68 -6.39
CA ASP A 82 -22.59 -3.59 -7.32
C ASP A 82 -21.27 -2.89 -7.70
N THR A 83 -20.89 -3.10 -8.96
CA THR A 83 -19.64 -2.60 -9.56
C THR A 83 -19.86 -1.41 -10.49
N LEU A 84 -21.07 -0.84 -10.55
CA LEU A 84 -21.40 0.25 -11.48
C LEU A 84 -20.50 1.48 -11.30
N ASN A 85 -20.01 1.72 -10.08
CA ASN A 85 -19.14 2.84 -9.74
C ASN A 85 -17.68 2.43 -9.49
N VAL A 86 -17.24 1.25 -9.97
CA VAL A 86 -15.83 0.89 -9.87
C VAL A 86 -15.00 1.75 -10.82
N GLU A 87 -14.19 2.62 -10.25
CA GLU A 87 -13.37 3.57 -11.00
C GLU A 87 -11.89 3.15 -11.09
N GLU A 88 -11.42 2.34 -10.14
CA GLU A 88 -10.02 1.91 -10.05
C GLU A 88 -9.93 0.39 -9.84
N ILE A 89 -9.26 -0.29 -10.77
CA ILE A 89 -8.86 -1.69 -10.67
C ILE A 89 -7.34 -1.71 -10.77
N THR A 90 -6.68 -1.77 -9.62
CA THR A 90 -5.22 -1.78 -9.50
C THR A 90 -4.69 -3.20 -9.48
N LEU A 91 -3.59 -3.45 -10.18
CA LEU A 91 -2.82 -4.69 -10.07
C LEU A 91 -1.35 -4.39 -9.78
N GLU A 92 -0.83 -4.96 -8.70
CA GLU A 92 0.61 -4.93 -8.40
C GLU A 92 1.40 -5.82 -9.35
N ALA A 93 2.53 -5.31 -9.83
CA ALA A 93 3.39 -6.03 -10.77
C ALA A 93 4.88 -5.85 -10.46
N ASN A 94 5.67 -6.89 -10.77
CA ASN A 94 7.13 -6.76 -10.86
C ASN A 94 7.56 -6.50 -12.31
N PRO A 95 8.66 -5.76 -12.52
CA PRO A 95 9.15 -5.45 -13.87
C PRO A 95 9.39 -6.66 -14.77
N ASP A 96 9.91 -7.77 -14.24
CA ASP A 96 10.23 -8.99 -14.99
C ASP A 96 9.00 -9.80 -15.42
N ASP A 97 7.81 -9.45 -14.92
CA ASP A 97 6.54 -10.03 -15.37
C ASP A 97 5.94 -9.31 -16.57
N LEU A 98 6.33 -8.05 -16.80
CA LEU A 98 5.63 -7.15 -17.71
C LEU A 98 6.12 -7.27 -19.16
N SER A 99 5.60 -8.29 -19.84
CA SER A 99 5.70 -8.40 -21.31
C SER A 99 4.52 -7.74 -22.02
N LYS A 100 4.64 -7.57 -23.35
CA LYS A 100 3.56 -7.04 -24.21
C LYS A 100 2.27 -7.85 -24.09
N ASP A 101 2.39 -9.17 -24.07
CA ASP A 101 1.22 -10.06 -24.00
C ASP A 101 0.58 -10.02 -22.62
N VAL A 102 1.37 -9.89 -21.55
CA VAL A 102 0.89 -9.75 -20.18
C VAL A 102 0.15 -8.42 -19.97
N LEU A 103 0.71 -7.30 -20.43
CA LEU A 103 0.04 -5.99 -20.35
C LEU A 103 -1.28 -5.98 -21.14
N LYS A 104 -1.29 -6.59 -22.33
CA LYS A 104 -2.51 -6.77 -23.13
C LYS A 104 -3.54 -7.62 -22.40
N ALA A 105 -3.11 -8.70 -21.76
CA ALA A 105 -3.96 -9.57 -20.95
C ALA A 105 -4.59 -8.81 -19.75
N PHE A 106 -3.81 -8.01 -19.03
CA PHE A 106 -4.32 -7.22 -17.90
C PHE A 106 -5.34 -6.18 -18.34
N TYR A 107 -5.04 -5.44 -19.41
CA TYR A 107 -5.97 -4.48 -19.99
C TYR A 107 -7.27 -5.17 -20.43
N ALA A 108 -7.17 -6.32 -21.11
CA ALA A 108 -8.33 -7.10 -21.53
C ALA A 108 -9.15 -7.69 -20.37
N ALA A 109 -8.53 -7.95 -19.22
CA ALA A 109 -9.22 -8.37 -18.01
C ALA A 109 -9.95 -7.20 -17.30
N GLY A 110 -9.66 -5.95 -17.66
CA GLY A 110 -10.27 -4.75 -17.07
C GLY A 110 -9.41 -4.02 -16.05
N VAL A 111 -8.14 -4.43 -15.87
CA VAL A 111 -7.18 -3.66 -15.05
C VAL A 111 -6.95 -2.31 -15.70
N ASN A 112 -7.08 -1.23 -14.93
CA ASN A 112 -6.94 0.14 -15.42
C ASN A 112 -5.86 0.95 -14.68
N ARG A 113 -5.21 0.33 -13.70
CA ARG A 113 -4.08 0.90 -12.96
C ARG A 113 -3.05 -0.17 -12.60
N LEU A 114 -1.77 0.16 -12.70
CA LEU A 114 -0.67 -0.71 -12.25
C LEU A 114 0.06 -0.08 -11.07
N SER A 115 0.56 -0.92 -10.15
CA SER A 115 1.58 -0.53 -9.16
C SER A 115 2.83 -1.35 -9.39
N ILE A 116 3.91 -0.73 -9.84
CA ILE A 116 5.11 -1.44 -10.28
C ILE A 116 6.19 -1.32 -9.20
N GLY A 117 6.57 -2.46 -8.63
CA GLY A 117 7.58 -2.54 -7.58
C GLY A 117 9.01 -2.38 -8.13
N ILE A 118 9.44 -1.15 -8.43
CA ILE A 118 10.77 -0.87 -8.98
C ILE A 118 11.86 -1.03 -7.92
N GLN A 119 11.64 -0.42 -6.76
CA GLN A 119 12.51 -0.32 -5.59
C GLN A 119 13.80 0.48 -5.84
N SER A 120 14.50 0.20 -6.94
CA SER A 120 15.69 0.91 -7.41
C SER A 120 15.87 0.71 -8.92
N PHE A 121 16.53 1.66 -9.57
CA PHE A 121 17.06 1.58 -10.93
C PHE A 121 18.55 1.19 -10.97
N ASP A 122 19.18 0.94 -9.81
CA ASP A 122 20.58 0.55 -9.69
C ASP A 122 20.72 -0.97 -9.56
N GLU A 123 21.56 -1.53 -10.41
CA GLU A 123 21.77 -2.98 -10.52
C GLU A 123 22.26 -3.60 -9.20
N ASP A 124 23.23 -2.97 -8.55
CA ASP A 124 23.84 -3.48 -7.33
C ASP A 124 22.83 -3.50 -6.17
N VAL A 125 21.99 -2.46 -6.05
CA VAL A 125 20.91 -2.41 -5.05
C VAL A 125 19.87 -3.51 -5.30
N LEU A 126 19.46 -3.71 -6.56
CA LEU A 126 18.50 -4.76 -6.90
C LEU A 126 19.04 -6.16 -6.56
N GLN A 127 20.32 -6.41 -6.82
CA GLN A 127 20.99 -7.66 -6.46
C GLN A 127 21.09 -7.83 -4.93
N GLN A 128 21.46 -6.78 -4.20
CA GLN A 128 21.51 -6.79 -2.73
C GLN A 128 20.14 -7.09 -2.10
N MET A 129 19.07 -6.53 -2.68
CA MET A 129 17.68 -6.77 -2.26
C MET A 129 17.14 -8.14 -2.71
N ASN A 130 17.89 -8.88 -3.54
CA ASN A 130 17.49 -10.15 -4.14
C ASN A 130 16.20 -10.02 -4.96
N ARG A 131 16.13 -8.95 -5.77
CA ARG A 131 15.06 -8.72 -6.75
C ARG A 131 15.23 -9.65 -7.95
N ALA A 132 14.11 -10.07 -8.54
CA ALA A 132 14.10 -10.93 -9.73
C ALA A 132 14.40 -10.16 -11.02
N HIS A 133 14.15 -8.84 -11.01
CA HIS A 133 14.36 -7.95 -12.14
C HIS A 133 15.70 -7.19 -12.06
N ASN A 134 16.19 -6.76 -13.21
CA ASN A 134 17.40 -5.91 -13.33
C ASN A 134 17.06 -4.44 -13.62
N SER A 135 18.07 -3.58 -13.58
CA SER A 135 17.95 -2.12 -13.81
C SER A 135 17.33 -1.75 -15.17
N THR A 136 17.62 -2.53 -16.21
CA THR A 136 17.05 -2.32 -17.56
C THR A 136 15.56 -2.68 -17.57
N GLU A 137 15.19 -3.82 -16.99
CA GLU A 137 13.79 -4.24 -16.87
C GLU A 137 12.96 -3.26 -16.05
N ALA A 138 13.51 -2.71 -14.96
CA ALA A 138 12.87 -1.66 -14.18
C ALA A 138 12.44 -0.48 -15.08
N THR A 139 13.36 0.04 -15.88
CA THR A 139 13.10 1.18 -16.77
C THR A 139 12.15 0.82 -17.91
N GLU A 140 12.39 -0.31 -18.59
CA GLU A 140 11.62 -0.71 -19.76
C GLU A 140 10.19 -1.13 -19.40
N SER A 141 9.97 -1.72 -18.22
CA SER A 141 8.63 -2.10 -17.76
C SER A 141 7.68 -0.90 -17.64
N ILE A 142 8.16 0.23 -17.13
CA ILE A 142 7.39 1.49 -17.04
C ILE A 142 7.06 1.99 -18.45
N ARG A 143 8.07 2.09 -19.32
CA ARG A 143 7.89 2.57 -20.71
C ARG A 143 6.89 1.68 -21.45
N LEU A 144 7.00 0.37 -21.29
CA LEU A 144 6.12 -0.58 -21.94
C LEU A 144 4.69 -0.47 -21.42
N ALA A 145 4.50 -0.39 -20.10
CA ALA A 145 3.17 -0.18 -19.51
C ALA A 145 2.49 1.09 -20.04
N GLN A 146 3.24 2.20 -20.11
CA GLN A 146 2.75 3.47 -20.67
C GLN A 146 2.38 3.34 -22.15
N GLN A 147 3.20 2.66 -22.96
CA GLN A 147 2.92 2.41 -24.38
C GLN A 147 1.64 1.59 -24.59
N PHE A 148 1.28 0.72 -23.65
CA PHE A 148 0.05 -0.08 -23.67
C PHE A 148 -1.16 0.66 -23.08
N GLY A 149 -1.02 1.93 -22.72
CA GLY A 149 -2.12 2.77 -22.27
C GLY A 149 -2.35 2.80 -20.76
N PHE A 150 -1.47 2.19 -19.96
CA PHE A 150 -1.47 2.36 -18.51
C PHE A 150 -0.84 3.72 -18.14
N SER A 151 -1.55 4.82 -18.43
CA SER A 151 -1.13 6.16 -18.02
C SER A 151 -1.30 6.39 -16.52
N ASN A 152 -2.25 5.68 -15.90
CA ASN A 152 -2.41 5.61 -14.46
C ASN A 152 -1.58 4.45 -13.91
N LEU A 153 -0.31 4.72 -13.59
CA LEU A 153 0.56 3.75 -12.95
C LEU A 153 1.33 4.40 -11.80
N THR A 154 1.64 3.56 -10.81
CA THR A 154 2.60 3.84 -9.76
C THR A 154 3.91 3.15 -10.04
N ALA A 155 4.99 3.79 -9.64
CA ALA A 155 6.27 3.12 -9.48
C ALA A 155 6.77 3.32 -8.03
N ASP A 156 7.10 2.21 -7.38
CA ASP A 156 7.50 2.18 -5.97
C ASP A 156 9.03 2.26 -5.84
N LEU A 157 9.54 3.10 -4.95
CA LEU A 157 10.94 3.23 -4.59
C LEU A 157 11.16 2.92 -3.11
N ILE A 158 12.38 2.49 -2.79
CA ILE A 158 12.86 2.40 -1.42
C ILE A 158 14.06 3.34 -1.27
N TYR A 159 13.99 4.25 -0.31
CA TYR A 159 15.12 5.08 0.13
C TYR A 159 15.61 4.61 1.50
N GLY A 160 16.66 5.23 2.04
CA GLY A 160 17.30 4.72 3.26
C GLY A 160 18.13 3.46 3.00
N ILE A 161 18.63 3.29 1.77
CA ILE A 161 19.42 2.11 1.40
C ILE A 161 20.83 2.19 2.03
N PRO A 162 21.30 1.12 2.70
CA PRO A 162 22.64 1.05 3.28
C PRO A 162 23.74 1.42 2.29
N GLU A 163 24.73 2.17 2.76
CA GLU A 163 25.96 2.50 2.01
C GLU A 163 25.75 3.29 0.71
N LYS A 164 24.54 3.81 0.45
CA LYS A 164 24.26 4.63 -0.73
C LYS A 164 24.22 6.12 -0.37
N PRO A 165 24.99 6.98 -1.07
CA PRO A 165 25.02 8.41 -0.78
C PRO A 165 23.74 9.11 -1.26
N LEU A 166 23.52 10.35 -0.80
CA LEU A 166 22.40 11.17 -1.29
C LEU A 166 22.40 11.30 -2.81
N SER A 167 23.56 11.40 -3.48
CA SER A 167 23.63 11.49 -4.95
C SER A 167 22.96 10.32 -5.65
N TYR A 168 23.11 9.09 -5.12
CA TYR A 168 22.41 7.93 -5.63
C TYR A 168 20.88 8.13 -5.54
N TRP A 169 20.40 8.61 -4.39
CA TRP A 169 18.97 8.85 -4.19
C TRP A 169 18.42 9.92 -5.14
N LYS A 170 19.20 10.99 -5.38
CA LYS A 170 18.85 12.02 -6.36
C LYS A 170 18.64 11.44 -7.75
N ASP A 171 19.52 10.55 -8.17
CA ASP A 171 19.42 9.87 -9.48
C ASP A 171 18.16 8.98 -9.56
N GLN A 172 17.75 8.31 -8.48
CA GLN A 172 16.54 7.49 -8.45
C GLN A 172 15.26 8.34 -8.63
N VAL A 173 15.15 9.44 -7.89
CA VAL A 173 14.00 10.35 -7.96
C VAL A 173 13.93 11.01 -9.33
N GLN A 174 15.07 11.46 -9.87
CA GLN A 174 15.12 12.08 -11.19
C GLN A 174 14.67 11.10 -12.29
N GLN A 175 15.06 9.82 -12.21
CA GLN A 175 14.62 8.81 -13.17
C GLN A 175 13.09 8.62 -13.17
N MET A 176 12.42 8.65 -12.02
CA MET A 176 10.95 8.59 -11.97
C MET A 176 10.29 9.77 -12.69
N ILE A 177 10.85 10.97 -12.50
CA ILE A 177 10.38 12.21 -13.13
C ILE A 177 10.59 12.13 -14.64
N ASP A 178 11.78 11.72 -15.09
CA ASP A 178 12.15 11.62 -16.50
C ASP A 178 11.32 10.55 -17.24
N LEU A 179 10.95 9.47 -16.55
CA LEU A 179 10.03 8.45 -17.05
C LEU A 179 8.56 8.91 -17.06
N GLY A 180 8.26 10.10 -16.54
CA GLY A 180 6.93 10.70 -16.59
C GLY A 180 5.88 9.96 -15.75
N VAL A 181 6.32 9.19 -14.75
CA VAL A 181 5.46 8.43 -13.84
C VAL A 181 4.51 9.39 -13.11
N LYS A 182 3.21 9.12 -13.08
CA LYS A 182 2.22 10.08 -12.54
C LYS A 182 1.94 9.92 -11.05
N HIS A 183 2.23 8.75 -10.50
CA HIS A 183 2.13 8.45 -9.08
C HIS A 183 3.39 7.73 -8.63
N ILE A 184 4.01 8.18 -7.54
CA ILE A 184 5.24 7.61 -6.99
C ILE A 184 4.96 7.23 -5.54
N SER A 185 5.27 5.99 -5.17
CA SER A 185 5.39 5.60 -3.76
C SER A 185 6.87 5.56 -3.40
N ALA A 186 7.25 6.11 -2.27
CA ALA A 186 8.61 6.03 -1.76
C ALA A 186 8.59 5.67 -0.28
N TYR A 187 9.17 4.53 0.06
CA TYR A 187 9.21 3.98 1.40
C TYR A 187 10.62 4.09 1.98
N CYS A 188 10.72 4.47 3.25
CA CYS A 188 11.99 4.36 3.97
C CYS A 188 12.24 2.88 4.26
N LEU A 189 13.42 2.36 3.95
CA LEU A 189 13.78 0.99 4.29
C LEU A 189 13.69 0.80 5.80
N THR A 190 12.76 -0.07 6.21
CA THR A 190 12.63 -0.53 7.59
C THR A 190 13.00 -2.01 7.65
N ILE A 191 13.73 -2.40 8.70
CA ILE A 191 14.17 -3.77 8.88
C ILE A 191 13.10 -4.56 9.64
N GLU A 192 12.33 -5.36 8.90
CA GLU A 192 11.28 -6.20 9.48
C GLU A 192 11.83 -7.48 10.10
N GLN A 193 11.22 -7.93 11.20
CA GLN A 193 11.63 -9.14 11.89
C GLN A 193 11.57 -10.38 10.99
N ASN A 194 12.49 -11.32 11.18
CA ASN A 194 12.56 -12.59 10.44
C ASN A 194 12.87 -12.44 8.93
N THR A 195 13.33 -11.26 8.50
CA THR A 195 13.85 -11.03 7.15
C THR A 195 15.34 -11.35 7.05
N VAL A 196 15.86 -11.44 5.82
CA VAL A 196 17.31 -11.62 5.61
C VAL A 196 18.06 -10.38 6.08
N PHE A 197 17.53 -9.19 5.80
CA PHE A 197 18.14 -7.95 6.28
C PHE A 197 18.16 -7.85 7.80
N ASN A 198 17.13 -8.32 8.52
CA ASN A 198 17.17 -8.38 9.98
C ASN A 198 18.28 -9.28 10.51
N HIS A 199 18.56 -10.41 9.85
CA HIS A 199 19.68 -11.26 10.22
C HIS A 199 21.04 -10.60 9.96
N LEU A 200 21.18 -9.85 8.87
CA LEU A 200 22.42 -9.13 8.54
C LEU A 200 22.66 -7.95 9.48
N GLU A 201 21.61 -7.18 9.81
CA GLU A 201 21.66 -6.07 10.75
C GLU A 201 22.07 -6.55 12.16
N ASN A 202 21.46 -7.64 12.64
CA ASN A 202 21.81 -8.25 13.94
C ASN A 202 23.28 -8.72 14.02
N LYS A 203 23.94 -8.92 12.87
CA LYS A 203 25.37 -9.25 12.79
C LYS A 203 26.28 -8.04 12.59
N GLY A 204 25.71 -6.85 12.38
CA GLY A 204 26.46 -5.65 12.01
C GLY A 204 26.96 -5.66 10.56
N GLU A 205 26.43 -6.54 9.71
CA GLU A 205 26.77 -6.67 8.28
C GLU A 205 25.91 -5.76 7.39
N LEU A 206 24.88 -5.10 7.97
CA LEU A 206 24.02 -4.13 7.31
C LEU A 206 23.74 -3.00 8.30
N ASN A 207 24.01 -1.76 7.90
CA ASN A 207 23.75 -0.58 8.71
C ASN A 207 22.82 0.36 7.95
N LEU A 208 21.66 0.67 8.53
CA LEU A 208 20.78 1.68 7.98
C LEU A 208 21.41 3.08 8.10
N PRO A 209 21.06 4.00 7.19
CA PRO A 209 21.38 5.42 7.35
C PRO A 209 20.84 5.95 8.68
N ASN A 210 21.54 6.91 9.27
CA ASN A 210 21.07 7.56 10.48
C ASN A 210 19.86 8.50 10.20
N ASP A 211 19.24 9.03 11.25
CA ASP A 211 18.06 9.90 11.12
C ASP A 211 18.34 11.17 10.30
N GLU A 212 19.53 11.75 10.39
CA GLU A 212 19.91 12.96 9.64
C GLU A 212 20.03 12.66 8.13
N GLU A 213 20.67 11.55 7.78
CA GLU A 213 20.79 11.08 6.39
C GLU A 213 19.40 10.73 5.80
N SER A 214 18.57 10.04 6.58
CA SER A 214 17.20 9.66 6.16
C SER A 214 16.31 10.89 6.00
N LEU A 215 16.45 11.88 6.88
CA LEU A 215 15.73 13.15 6.80
C LEU A 215 16.19 13.96 5.58
N GLU A 216 17.49 13.98 5.27
CA GLU A 216 18.00 14.64 4.07
C GLU A 216 17.43 14.01 2.79
N GLN A 217 17.37 12.67 2.73
CA GLN A 217 16.77 11.94 1.60
C GLN A 217 15.26 12.22 1.47
N PHE A 218 14.53 12.21 2.58
CA PHE A 218 13.10 12.51 2.61
C PHE A 218 12.81 13.95 2.17
N ASN A 219 13.55 14.93 2.68
CA ASN A 219 13.40 16.34 2.31
C ASN A 219 13.72 16.56 0.82
N TYR A 220 14.77 15.91 0.30
CA TYR A 220 15.08 15.98 -1.12
C TYR A 220 13.93 15.42 -1.97
N LEU A 221 13.39 14.26 -1.61
CA LEU A 221 12.23 13.64 -2.30
C LEU A 221 11.04 14.58 -2.32
N VAL A 222 10.60 15.07 -1.16
CA VAL A 222 9.40 15.90 -1.01
C VAL A 222 9.54 17.20 -1.82
N ASN A 223 10.67 17.89 -1.68
CA ASN A 223 10.90 19.17 -2.37
C ASN A 223 10.99 18.98 -3.88
N THR A 224 11.77 18.01 -4.35
CA THR A 224 11.97 17.77 -5.78
C THR A 224 10.67 17.35 -6.46
N LEU A 225 9.88 16.47 -5.84
CA LEU A 225 8.58 16.08 -6.37
C LEU A 225 7.57 17.24 -6.35
N ALA A 226 7.57 18.08 -5.32
CA ALA A 226 6.72 19.27 -5.27
C ALA A 226 7.06 20.27 -6.38
N GLU A 227 8.35 20.57 -6.61
CA GLU A 227 8.83 21.42 -7.70
C GLU A 227 8.44 20.87 -9.08
N ASN A 228 8.40 19.54 -9.19
CA ASN A 228 7.93 18.86 -10.38
C ASN A 228 6.42 18.64 -10.38
N GLY A 229 5.63 19.30 -9.52
CA GLY A 229 4.17 19.32 -9.57
C GLY A 229 3.46 18.06 -9.08
N TYR A 230 4.12 17.23 -8.28
CA TYR A 230 3.49 16.15 -7.52
C TYR A 230 3.01 16.69 -6.17
N GLU A 231 1.86 16.22 -5.73
CA GLU A 231 1.33 16.48 -4.40
C GLU A 231 1.57 15.25 -3.51
N GLN A 232 2.19 15.44 -2.35
CA GLN A 232 2.30 14.42 -1.33
C GLN A 232 0.97 14.32 -0.56
N TYR A 233 0.14 13.33 -0.92
CA TYR A 233 -1.19 13.17 -0.33
C TYR A 233 -1.22 12.22 0.87
N GLU A 234 -0.20 11.38 1.01
CA GLU A 234 0.12 10.54 2.18
C GLU A 234 1.65 10.49 2.34
N ILE A 235 2.18 10.16 3.53
CA ILE A 235 3.62 10.17 3.84
C ILE A 235 4.49 9.55 2.75
N SER A 236 4.14 8.35 2.28
CA SER A 236 4.91 7.62 1.27
C SER A 236 4.40 7.85 -0.15
N ASN A 237 3.31 8.57 -0.35
CA ASN A 237 2.63 8.61 -1.65
C ASN A 237 2.51 10.02 -2.25
N PHE A 238 2.95 10.13 -3.51
CA PHE A 238 3.01 11.37 -4.27
C PHE A 238 2.29 11.19 -5.60
N ALA A 239 1.47 12.16 -5.99
CA ALA A 239 0.72 12.07 -7.24
C ALA A 239 0.60 13.39 -7.97
N LYS A 240 0.62 13.35 -9.30
CA LYS A 240 0.12 14.44 -10.13
C LYS A 240 -1.40 14.60 -9.92
N GLN A 241 -1.92 15.78 -10.20
CA GLN A 241 -3.36 16.04 -10.15
C GLN A 241 -4.13 14.99 -11.00
N GLY A 242 -5.14 14.37 -10.38
CA GLY A 242 -5.96 13.33 -11.00
C GLY A 242 -5.42 11.90 -10.91
N TYR A 243 -4.23 11.69 -10.31
CA TYR A 243 -3.58 10.38 -10.22
C TYR A 243 -3.41 9.86 -8.77
N ILE A 244 -4.06 10.50 -7.79
CA ILE A 244 -4.14 9.96 -6.43
C ILE A 244 -4.83 8.59 -6.49
N SER A 245 -4.21 7.55 -5.91
CA SER A 245 -4.84 6.23 -5.84
C SER A 245 -6.11 6.29 -5.00
N LYS A 246 -7.21 5.86 -5.58
CA LYS A 246 -8.52 5.82 -4.91
C LYS A 246 -8.53 4.72 -3.86
N HIS A 247 -8.01 3.54 -4.18
CA HIS A 247 -8.00 2.41 -3.26
C HIS A 247 -7.09 2.65 -2.06
N ASN A 248 -5.85 3.12 -2.28
CA ASN A 248 -4.96 3.46 -1.17
C ASN A 248 -5.55 4.57 -0.30
N SER A 249 -6.09 5.63 -0.91
CA SER A 249 -6.73 6.71 -0.15
C SER A 249 -7.91 6.22 0.68
N ALA A 250 -8.68 5.23 0.22
CA ALA A 250 -9.79 4.66 0.98
C ALA A 250 -9.34 4.11 2.34
N TYR A 251 -8.20 3.40 2.40
CA TYR A 251 -7.62 2.92 3.65
C TYR A 251 -7.25 4.06 4.60
N TRP A 252 -6.52 5.05 4.09
CA TRP A 252 -6.07 6.19 4.90
C TRP A 252 -7.21 7.11 5.34
N GLN A 253 -8.38 6.99 4.72
CA GLN A 253 -9.59 7.71 5.09
C GLN A 253 -10.58 6.86 5.91
N GLY A 254 -10.15 5.69 6.41
CA GLY A 254 -10.97 4.83 7.26
C GLY A 254 -12.21 4.28 6.57
N LYS A 255 -12.16 4.09 5.24
CA LYS A 255 -13.28 3.51 4.50
C LYS A 255 -13.29 1.99 4.64
N SER A 256 -14.49 1.41 4.67
CA SER A 256 -14.66 -0.05 4.75
C SER A 256 -14.11 -0.77 3.52
N TYR A 257 -13.61 -1.98 3.69
CA TYR A 257 -13.12 -2.82 2.61
C TYR A 257 -13.17 -4.31 2.97
N LEU A 258 -13.37 -5.13 1.94
CA LEU A 258 -13.30 -6.58 2.04
C LEU A 258 -11.94 -7.03 1.50
N GLY A 259 -11.12 -7.64 2.35
CA GLY A 259 -9.93 -8.37 1.91
C GLY A 259 -10.20 -9.86 1.83
N VAL A 260 -9.80 -10.47 0.72
CA VAL A 260 -9.88 -11.91 0.45
C VAL A 260 -8.52 -12.47 0.08
N GLY A 261 -8.30 -13.77 0.33
CA GLY A 261 -7.01 -14.42 0.17
C GLY A 261 -6.25 -14.57 1.48
N PRO A 262 -5.21 -15.43 1.55
CA PRO A 262 -4.45 -15.66 2.78
C PRO A 262 -3.85 -14.35 3.32
N SER A 263 -3.85 -14.16 4.64
CA SER A 263 -3.37 -12.94 5.30
C SER A 263 -4.13 -11.64 5.00
N ALA A 264 -5.12 -11.64 4.11
CA ALA A 264 -5.87 -10.44 3.77
C ALA A 264 -6.64 -9.91 4.97
N HIS A 265 -6.59 -8.60 5.18
CA HIS A 265 -7.33 -7.91 6.22
C HIS A 265 -8.63 -7.34 5.65
N SER A 266 -9.66 -7.19 6.48
CA SER A 266 -10.92 -6.52 6.14
C SER A 266 -11.32 -5.56 7.26
N TYR A 267 -12.07 -4.53 6.92
CA TYR A 267 -12.60 -3.55 7.86
C TYR A 267 -14.00 -3.13 7.46
N ASP A 268 -14.98 -3.22 8.36
CA ASP A 268 -16.37 -2.84 8.07
C ASP A 268 -16.78 -1.50 8.71
N GLY A 269 -15.90 -0.85 9.48
CA GLY A 269 -16.20 0.34 10.28
C GLY A 269 -16.37 0.07 11.78
N ASN A 270 -16.67 -1.18 12.15
CA ASN A 270 -16.93 -1.64 13.51
C ASN A 270 -15.99 -2.76 13.96
N SER A 271 -15.61 -3.63 13.04
CA SER A 271 -14.70 -4.73 13.26
C SER A 271 -13.63 -4.75 12.18
N ARG A 272 -12.47 -5.30 12.53
CA ARG A 272 -11.47 -5.73 11.55
C ARG A 272 -11.28 -7.23 11.65
N SER A 273 -11.00 -7.87 10.53
CA SER A 273 -10.75 -9.31 10.46
C SER A 273 -9.58 -9.60 9.56
N TRP A 274 -8.93 -10.75 9.75
CA TRP A 274 -7.81 -11.17 8.91
C TRP A 274 -7.81 -12.67 8.68
N ASN A 275 -7.57 -13.04 7.43
CA ASN A 275 -7.46 -14.43 7.03
C ASN A 275 -6.17 -15.06 7.56
N ILE A 276 -6.21 -16.37 7.78
CA ILE A 276 -5.06 -17.14 8.22
C ILE A 276 -3.84 -16.96 7.29
N ARG A 277 -2.65 -16.81 7.88
CA ARG A 277 -1.37 -16.74 7.15
C ARG A 277 -0.86 -18.13 6.75
N ASN A 278 -1.70 -18.92 6.06
CA ASN A 278 -1.35 -20.27 5.60
C ASN A 278 -2.11 -20.67 4.34
N ASN A 279 -1.42 -20.74 3.20
CA ASN A 279 -2.03 -21.03 1.89
C ASN A 279 -2.76 -22.38 1.86
N SER A 280 -2.17 -23.42 2.47
CA SER A 280 -2.74 -24.77 2.40
C SER A 280 -3.98 -24.94 3.27
N GLN A 281 -3.98 -24.33 4.47
CA GLN A 281 -5.15 -24.32 5.34
C GLN A 281 -6.26 -23.45 4.74
N TYR A 282 -5.90 -22.27 4.22
CA TYR A 282 -6.85 -21.38 3.55
C TYR A 282 -7.63 -22.09 2.42
N ILE A 283 -6.92 -22.75 1.49
CA ILE A 283 -7.58 -23.51 0.41
C ILE A 283 -8.48 -24.62 0.98
N LYS A 284 -8.00 -25.40 1.95
CA LYS A 284 -8.75 -26.53 2.52
C LYS A 284 -10.03 -26.09 3.25
N SER A 285 -10.00 -24.95 3.94
CA SER A 285 -11.18 -24.43 4.64
C SER A 285 -12.25 -23.97 3.64
N LEU A 286 -11.85 -23.26 2.58
CA LEU A 286 -12.81 -22.74 1.60
C LEU A 286 -13.40 -23.83 0.71
N GLN A 287 -12.66 -24.92 0.44
CA GLN A 287 -13.22 -26.14 -0.15
C GLN A 287 -14.37 -26.75 0.68
N LYS A 288 -14.41 -26.48 1.99
CA LYS A 288 -15.50 -26.88 2.90
C LYS A 288 -16.51 -25.77 3.16
N SER A 289 -16.39 -24.63 2.47
CA SER A 289 -17.17 -23.41 2.74
C SER A 289 -17.01 -22.85 4.15
N GLU A 290 -15.83 -23.03 4.76
CA GLU A 290 -15.44 -22.44 6.03
C GLU A 290 -14.50 -21.24 5.77
N ILE A 291 -14.80 -20.08 6.33
CA ILE A 291 -13.94 -18.89 6.22
C ILE A 291 -12.90 -18.90 7.34
N PRO A 292 -11.59 -19.06 7.05
CA PRO A 292 -10.55 -19.21 8.07
C PRO A 292 -9.99 -17.84 8.48
N LEU A 293 -10.75 -17.08 9.27
CA LEU A 293 -10.36 -15.75 9.75
C LEU A 293 -10.44 -15.59 11.27
N GLU A 294 -9.71 -14.59 11.76
CA GLU A 294 -9.87 -14.02 13.09
C GLU A 294 -10.55 -12.66 12.98
N THR A 295 -11.31 -12.25 14.00
CA THR A 295 -12.05 -10.98 14.04
C THR A 295 -11.83 -10.28 15.37
N GLU A 296 -11.69 -8.96 15.30
CA GLU A 296 -11.60 -8.04 16.42
C GLU A 296 -12.70 -6.97 16.28
N VAL A 297 -13.55 -6.85 17.30
CA VAL A 297 -14.53 -5.76 17.39
C VAL A 297 -13.85 -4.55 18.01
N LEU A 298 -13.84 -3.43 17.30
CA LEU A 298 -13.11 -2.24 17.71
C LEU A 298 -13.85 -1.51 18.83
N THR A 299 -13.11 -1.23 19.90
CA THR A 299 -13.58 -0.30 20.92
C THR A 299 -13.56 1.14 20.39
N PHE A 300 -14.17 2.04 21.14
CA PHE A 300 -14.12 3.46 20.85
C PHE A 300 -12.69 4.02 20.77
N LYS A 301 -11.83 3.56 21.69
CA LYS A 301 -10.40 3.89 21.74
C LYS A 301 -9.66 3.40 20.50
N ASP A 302 -9.95 2.16 20.06
CA ASP A 302 -9.32 1.61 18.85
C ASP A 302 -9.71 2.42 17.61
N LYS A 303 -10.99 2.75 17.46
CA LYS A 303 -11.47 3.59 16.34
C LYS A 303 -10.82 4.97 16.33
N PHE A 304 -10.66 5.60 17.49
CA PHE A 304 -9.99 6.89 17.60
C PHE A 304 -8.50 6.79 17.25
N ASN A 305 -7.78 5.80 17.81
CA ASN A 305 -6.36 5.61 17.55
C ASN A 305 -6.11 5.25 16.07
N ASP A 306 -6.94 4.39 15.47
CA ASP A 306 -6.89 4.06 14.04
C ASP A 306 -7.16 5.31 13.17
N TYR A 307 -8.13 6.15 13.55
CA TYR A 307 -8.39 7.42 12.87
C TYR A 307 -7.17 8.34 12.92
N VAL A 308 -6.58 8.54 14.11
CA VAL A 308 -5.38 9.38 14.27
C VAL A 308 -4.23 8.84 13.44
N LEU A 309 -3.95 7.54 13.54
CA LEU A 309 -2.86 6.87 12.84
C LEU A 309 -2.98 7.03 11.32
N THR A 310 -4.18 6.78 10.79
CA THR A 310 -4.39 6.78 9.34
C THR A 310 -4.56 8.19 8.78
N ARG A 311 -5.39 9.04 9.40
CA ARG A 311 -5.75 10.34 8.85
C ARG A 311 -4.64 11.38 8.96
N LEU A 312 -3.90 11.39 10.09
CA LEU A 312 -2.87 12.40 10.32
C LEU A 312 -1.78 12.36 9.24
N ARG A 313 -1.46 11.16 8.76
CA ARG A 313 -0.48 10.86 7.71
C ARG A 313 -0.87 11.38 6.33
N THR A 314 -2.10 11.86 6.15
CA THR A 314 -2.60 12.36 4.87
C THR A 314 -2.55 13.88 4.79
N LYS A 315 -2.61 14.42 3.57
CA LYS A 315 -2.77 15.87 3.35
C LYS A 315 -4.08 16.44 3.91
N TRP A 316 -5.08 15.60 4.15
CA TRP A 316 -6.38 16.00 4.68
C TRP A 316 -6.39 16.10 6.21
N GLY A 317 -5.52 15.33 6.88
CA GLY A 317 -5.34 15.32 8.32
C GLY A 317 -6.61 14.97 9.12
N LEU A 318 -6.58 15.36 10.39
CA LEU A 318 -7.65 15.13 11.36
C LEU A 318 -8.74 16.20 11.17
N LEU A 319 -9.92 15.81 10.69
CA LEU A 319 -11.03 16.73 10.49
C LEU A 319 -11.66 17.08 11.83
N LYS A 320 -11.84 18.38 12.07
CA LYS A 320 -12.43 18.87 13.32
C LYS A 320 -13.88 18.42 13.51
N GLU A 321 -14.60 18.14 12.43
CA GLU A 321 -15.99 17.67 12.47
C GLU A 321 -16.11 16.22 12.96
N ASP A 322 -15.10 15.38 12.74
CA ASP A 322 -15.10 13.98 13.17
C ASP A 322 -14.74 13.84 14.65
N LEU A 323 -13.94 14.78 15.18
CA LEU A 323 -13.36 14.69 16.52
C LEU A 323 -14.40 14.63 17.66
N PRO A 324 -15.51 15.40 17.68
CA PRO A 324 -16.48 15.32 18.77
C PRO A 324 -17.08 13.91 18.95
N GLU A 325 -17.38 13.23 17.84
CA GLU A 325 -17.92 11.88 17.86
C GLU A 325 -16.84 10.86 18.25
N LEU A 326 -15.64 10.95 17.68
CA LEU A 326 -14.54 10.01 17.91
C LEU A 326 -13.78 10.21 19.24
N LEU A 327 -13.85 11.42 19.81
CA LEU A 327 -13.35 11.68 21.16
C LEU A 327 -14.40 11.34 22.22
N GLY A 328 -15.70 11.53 21.96
CA GLY A 328 -16.75 11.05 22.87
C GLY A 328 -16.50 11.48 24.33
N ALA A 329 -16.31 10.50 25.23
CA ALA A 329 -15.97 10.70 26.66
C ALA A 329 -14.46 10.73 26.97
N ILE A 330 -13.60 10.62 25.95
CA ILE A 330 -12.14 10.78 26.06
C ILE A 330 -11.83 12.21 26.48
N ASN A 331 -10.73 12.38 27.20
CA ASN A 331 -10.29 13.66 27.75
C ASN A 331 -9.93 14.68 26.66
N HIS A 332 -10.93 15.41 26.15
CA HIS A 332 -10.78 16.49 25.16
C HIS A 332 -9.69 17.50 25.53
N SER A 333 -9.49 17.75 26.84
CA SER A 333 -8.50 18.72 27.30
C SER A 333 -7.06 18.26 27.06
N GLU A 334 -6.77 16.97 27.21
CA GLU A 334 -5.43 16.40 27.00
C GLU A 334 -5.09 16.33 25.52
N PHE A 335 -6.03 15.87 24.69
CA PHE A 335 -5.88 15.90 23.23
C PHE A 335 -5.58 17.32 22.72
N SER A 336 -6.36 18.31 23.19
CA SER A 336 -6.17 19.71 22.77
C SER A 336 -4.80 20.24 23.19
N GLN A 337 -4.32 19.93 24.40
CA GLN A 337 -2.99 20.32 24.86
C GLN A 337 -1.86 19.70 24.01
N ILE A 338 -1.99 18.43 23.63
CA ILE A 338 -0.99 17.75 22.79
C ILE A 338 -0.97 18.36 21.38
N ILE A 339 -2.15 18.61 20.79
CA ILE A 339 -2.27 19.30 19.49
C ILE A 339 -1.65 20.70 19.54
N GLU A 340 -1.98 21.52 20.53
CA GLU A 340 -1.40 22.85 20.71
C GLU A 340 0.13 22.79 20.88
N SER A 341 0.64 21.80 21.63
CA SER A 341 2.08 21.56 21.78
C SER A 341 2.73 21.25 20.43
N HIS A 342 2.15 20.37 19.61
CA HIS A 342 2.67 20.06 18.29
C HIS A 342 2.59 21.24 17.30
N ILE A 343 1.55 22.08 17.39
CA ILE A 343 1.43 23.32 16.62
C ILE A 343 2.52 24.31 17.04
N SER A 344 2.74 24.50 18.34
CA SER A 344 3.76 25.43 18.85
C SER A 344 5.19 25.03 18.45
N ARG A 345 5.43 23.72 18.27
CA ARG A 345 6.68 23.16 17.73
C ARG A 345 6.78 23.23 16.21
N GLY A 346 5.74 23.68 15.52
CA GLY A 346 5.71 23.75 14.05
C GLY A 346 5.57 22.39 13.36
N CYS A 347 5.17 21.33 14.07
CA CYS A 347 4.97 19.99 13.50
C CYS A 347 3.56 19.82 12.91
N LEU A 348 2.58 20.53 13.47
CA LEU A 348 1.21 20.59 12.97
C LEU A 348 0.84 22.02 12.63
N LYS A 349 -0.12 22.16 11.72
CA LYS A 349 -0.83 23.41 11.49
C LYS A 349 -2.32 23.18 11.59
N GLU A 350 -3.00 24.15 12.19
CA GLU A 350 -4.45 24.21 12.21
C GLU A 350 -4.96 24.96 10.97
N THR A 351 -5.93 24.38 10.30
CA THR A 351 -6.73 25.01 9.25
C THR A 351 -8.16 25.22 9.75
N ASP A 352 -9.01 25.85 8.96
CA ASP A 352 -10.43 26.00 9.32
C ASP A 352 -11.12 24.65 9.56
N GLN A 353 -10.73 23.61 8.80
CA GLN A 353 -11.41 22.31 8.78
C GLN A 353 -10.66 21.20 9.53
N ALA A 354 -9.33 21.29 9.65
CA ALA A 354 -8.51 20.16 10.05
C ALA A 354 -7.19 20.54 10.75
N TYR A 355 -6.62 19.59 11.47
CA TYR A 355 -5.22 19.58 11.89
C TYR A 355 -4.40 18.75 10.91
N VAL A 356 -3.37 19.35 10.31
CA VAL A 356 -2.55 18.67 9.29
C VAL A 356 -1.07 18.79 9.60
N LEU A 357 -0.28 17.83 9.13
CA LEU A 357 1.19 17.87 9.26
C LEU A 357 1.79 19.01 8.43
N THR A 358 2.77 19.68 9.01
CA THR A 358 3.72 20.54 8.28
C THR A 358 4.78 19.66 7.60
N PRO A 359 5.58 20.18 6.65
CA PRO A 359 6.72 19.44 6.09
C PRO A 359 7.61 18.82 7.17
N GLU A 360 7.90 19.56 8.24
CA GLU A 360 8.71 19.11 9.37
C GLU A 360 8.03 18.00 10.16
N GLY A 361 6.71 18.08 10.33
CA GLY A 361 5.93 17.05 11.02
C GLY A 361 5.85 15.72 10.26
N LYS A 362 5.90 15.74 8.92
CA LYS A 362 5.72 14.53 8.10
C LYS A 362 6.79 13.47 8.33
N PHE A 363 8.04 13.86 8.58
CA PHE A 363 9.12 12.90 8.83
C PHE A 363 8.92 12.12 10.14
N ILE A 364 8.25 12.73 11.11
CA ILE A 364 7.98 12.14 12.44
C ILE A 364 6.49 11.83 12.65
N ALA A 365 5.72 11.65 11.56
CA ALA A 365 4.27 11.51 11.60
C ALA A 365 3.79 10.42 12.56
N ASP A 366 4.46 9.26 12.57
CA ASP A 366 4.09 8.13 13.43
C ASP A 366 4.29 8.44 14.92
N LYS A 367 5.35 9.20 15.25
CA LYS A 367 5.59 9.65 16.63
C LYS A 367 4.52 10.65 17.07
N LEU A 368 4.14 11.59 16.20
CA LEU A 368 3.08 12.57 16.49
C LEU A 368 1.72 11.89 16.63
N ALA A 369 1.41 10.88 15.82
CA ALA A 369 0.21 10.07 15.96
C ALA A 369 0.20 9.31 17.31
N ALA A 370 1.32 8.68 17.67
CA ALA A 370 1.45 7.94 18.93
C ALA A 370 1.27 8.83 20.17
N ASP A 371 1.76 10.08 20.13
CA ASP A 371 1.57 11.05 21.21
C ASP A 371 0.08 11.40 21.43
N LEU A 372 -0.76 11.26 20.40
CA LEU A 372 -2.20 11.55 20.43
C LEU A 372 -3.06 10.34 20.80
N PHE A 373 -2.50 9.14 20.89
CA PHE A 373 -3.27 7.94 21.24
C PHE A 373 -3.79 8.01 22.67
N VAL A 374 -4.98 7.46 22.87
CA VAL A 374 -5.66 7.36 24.16
C VAL A 374 -5.79 5.94 24.63
#